data_AF-A0A8C7U313-F1
#
_entry.id   AF-A0A8C7U313-F1
#
_cell.length_a   1.000
_cell.length_b   1.000
_cell.length_c   1.000
_cell.angle_alpha   90.00
_cell.angle_beta   90.00
_cell.angle_gamma   90.00
#
_symmetry.space_group_name_H-M   'P 1'
#
loop_
_entity.id
_entity.type
_entity.pdbx_description
1 polymer ?
#
loop_
_entity_poly.entity_id
_entity_poly.type
_entity_poly.pdbx_seq_one_letter_code
_entity_poly.pdbx_strand_id
1 'polypeptide(L)'
;MKNWCCAVLFKRIETTPGQEPLSPALNMTMDLYTIEPAETETCRRSRITSSTLCSGSVLEEDPYSLIRGMQGYEVTPADLVFLKRARQERQINALQRELDELLRQRRNQMLARDLSLASREKIQTDLDEILSCEQTVQMGQVFLSRKLSSTEVEALDSKSLLAQIKTADVQQAVEEEQAEITALENRVARALELRERGEQRQQEIENRNRAILTKKVLFVQHLSPCSV
;
A
#
# COMPACT_ATOMS: atom_id res chain seq x y z
N MET A 1 9.97 2.36 21.28
CA MET A 1 10.34 3.06 20.03
C MET A 1 10.66 2.00 18.99
N LYS A 2 9.79 1.80 17.99
CA LYS A 2 10.01 0.79 16.94
C LYS A 2 10.50 1.53 15.69
N ASN A 3 11.77 1.34 15.36
CA ASN A 3 12.33 1.72 14.06
C ASN A 3 11.98 0.62 13.06
N TRP A 4 11.14 0.94 12.07
CA TRP A 4 11.02 0.13 10.87
C TRP A 4 12.02 0.64 9.84
N CYS A 5 13.01 -0.20 9.54
CA CYS A 5 13.98 0.01 8.48
C CYS A 5 13.61 -0.98 7.36
N CYS A 6 12.91 -0.52 6.33
CA CYS A 6 12.63 -1.31 5.13
C CYS A 6 13.87 -1.30 4.23
N ALA A 7 14.74 -2.30 4.38
CA ALA A 7 15.76 -2.61 3.39
C ALA A 7 15.10 -3.34 2.21
N VAL A 8 14.89 -2.63 1.10
CA VAL A 8 14.44 -3.23 -0.16
C VAL A 8 15.63 -3.95 -0.80
N LEU A 9 15.61 -5.28 -0.73
CA LEU A 9 16.51 -6.17 -1.46
C LEU A 9 16.14 -6.16 -2.95
N PHE A 10 16.94 -5.48 -3.75
CA PHE A 10 16.90 -5.57 -5.22
C PHE A 10 17.33 -6.98 -5.65
N LYS A 11 16.37 -7.86 -5.99
CA LYS A 11 16.67 -9.04 -6.81
C LYS A 11 16.71 -8.61 -8.27
N ARG A 12 17.92 -8.54 -8.80
CA ARG A 12 18.24 -8.38 -10.22
C ARG A 12 17.71 -9.62 -10.96
N ILE A 13 16.66 -9.45 -11.77
CA ILE A 13 16.20 -10.51 -12.69
C ILE A 13 17.08 -10.41 -13.93
N GLU A 14 17.89 -11.44 -14.15
CA GLU A 14 18.60 -11.65 -15.42
C GLU A 14 17.60 -12.17 -16.45
N THR A 15 17.41 -11.42 -17.54
CA THR A 15 16.62 -11.85 -18.69
C THR A 15 17.55 -12.29 -19.83
N THR A 16 17.57 -13.59 -20.12
CA THR A 16 18.03 -14.16 -21.39
C THR A 16 16.93 -14.02 -22.45
N PRO A 17 17.26 -13.84 -23.75
CA PRO A 17 16.30 -13.39 -24.74
C PRO A 17 15.62 -14.57 -25.46
N GLY A 18 14.35 -14.39 -25.78
CA GLY A 18 13.65 -15.19 -26.78
C GLY A 18 12.44 -15.95 -26.26
N GLN A 19 11.29 -15.27 -26.22
CA GLN A 19 9.99 -15.81 -26.66
C GLN A 19 8.91 -14.73 -26.43
N GLU A 20 8.34 -14.22 -27.51
CA GLU A 20 7.05 -13.51 -27.49
C GLU A 20 5.93 -14.49 -27.12
N PRO A 21 4.90 -13.99 -26.43
CA PRO A 21 3.54 -14.35 -26.83
C PRO A 21 2.63 -13.12 -26.96
N LEU A 22 2.19 -12.94 -28.22
CA LEU A 22 0.85 -12.52 -28.67
C LEU A 22 -0.06 -11.79 -27.67
N SER A 23 -0.23 -10.49 -27.89
CA SER A 23 -1.29 -9.66 -27.29
C SER A 23 -2.66 -10.00 -27.89
N PRO A 24 -3.75 -10.10 -27.10
CA PRO A 24 -5.10 -10.07 -27.64
C PRO A 24 -5.52 -8.62 -27.92
N ALA A 25 -6.02 -8.38 -29.13
CA ALA A 25 -6.62 -7.12 -29.55
C ALA A 25 -7.85 -6.80 -28.69
N LEU A 26 -7.88 -5.62 -28.08
CA LEU A 26 -9.07 -5.06 -27.46
C LEU A 26 -9.70 -4.06 -28.43
N ASN A 27 -10.78 -4.53 -29.03
CA ASN A 27 -11.69 -3.78 -29.88
C ASN A 27 -12.65 -3.07 -28.93
N MET A 28 -12.61 -1.74 -28.84
CA MET A 28 -13.60 -1.00 -28.07
C MET A 28 -14.10 0.19 -28.89
N THR A 29 -15.24 -0.02 -29.53
CA THR A 29 -16.07 0.98 -30.18
C THR A 29 -16.56 1.96 -29.12
N MET A 30 -16.24 3.25 -29.27
CA MET A 30 -16.76 4.33 -28.43
C MET A 30 -17.97 4.96 -29.13
N ASP A 31 -19.17 4.66 -28.64
CA ASP A 31 -20.37 5.38 -29.00
C ASP A 31 -20.40 6.73 -28.26
N LEU A 32 -20.40 7.82 -29.00
CA LEU A 32 -20.59 9.17 -28.48
C LEU A 32 -22.05 9.34 -28.03
N TYR A 33 -22.27 9.54 -26.74
CA TYR A 33 -23.48 10.19 -26.24
C TYR A 33 -23.23 11.70 -26.08
N THR A 34 -23.97 12.45 -26.88
CA THR A 34 -24.18 13.90 -26.83
C THR A 34 -24.72 14.31 -25.45
N ILE A 35 -24.04 15.26 -24.80
CA ILE A 35 -24.58 15.97 -23.63
C ILE A 35 -24.82 17.42 -24.05
N GLU A 36 -26.10 17.76 -24.17
CA GLU A 36 -26.62 19.13 -24.28
C GLU A 36 -26.33 19.90 -22.97
N PRO A 37 -25.81 21.14 -23.01
CA PRO A 37 -25.62 21.93 -21.81
C PRO A 37 -26.90 22.70 -21.46
N ALA A 38 -27.44 22.43 -20.27
CA ALA A 38 -28.49 23.24 -19.65
C ALA A 38 -27.95 24.61 -19.22
N GLU A 39 -28.66 25.66 -19.61
CA GLU A 39 -28.46 27.05 -19.25
C GLU A 39 -28.70 27.28 -17.75
N THR A 40 -27.78 27.96 -17.06
CA THR A 40 -28.13 28.84 -15.93
C THR A 40 -27.07 29.94 -15.75
N GLU A 41 -27.60 31.09 -15.35
CA GLU A 41 -27.07 32.44 -15.50
C GLU A 41 -26.10 32.92 -14.40
N THR A 42 -25.21 33.81 -14.85
CA THR A 42 -24.72 35.05 -14.20
C THR A 42 -23.67 35.03 -13.07
N CYS A 43 -22.46 35.38 -13.52
CA CYS A 43 -21.70 36.59 -13.14
C CYS A 43 -21.02 36.65 -11.76
N ARG A 44 -19.75 36.22 -11.73
CA ARG A 44 -18.68 37.04 -11.16
C ARG A 44 -17.62 37.31 -12.23
N ARG A 45 -17.58 38.57 -12.66
CA ARG A 45 -16.66 39.15 -13.64
C ARG A 45 -15.23 39.15 -13.08
N SER A 46 -14.58 38.00 -13.11
CA SER A 46 -13.12 37.93 -12.97
C SER A 46 -12.51 38.52 -14.22
N ARG A 47 -12.01 39.75 -14.10
CA ARG A 47 -11.19 40.41 -15.12
C ARG A 47 -9.84 39.69 -15.18
N ILE A 48 -9.84 38.49 -15.75
CA ILE A 48 -8.63 37.84 -16.23
C ILE A 48 -8.26 38.66 -17.46
N THR A 49 -7.21 39.46 -17.33
CA THR A 49 -6.50 39.96 -18.50
C THR A 49 -6.06 38.73 -19.28
N SER A 50 -6.81 38.39 -20.33
CA SER A 50 -6.33 37.56 -21.41
C SER A 50 -5.15 38.30 -22.02
N SER A 51 -3.97 38.15 -21.43
CA SER A 51 -2.77 38.11 -22.24
C SER A 51 -2.93 36.84 -23.06
N THR A 52 -3.59 36.97 -24.21
CA THR A 52 -3.27 36.13 -25.34
C THR A 52 -1.76 36.15 -25.44
N LEU A 53 -1.13 35.12 -24.86
CA LEU A 53 0.18 34.70 -25.30
C LEU A 53 -0.08 34.41 -26.77
N CYS A 54 0.30 35.37 -27.62
CA CYS A 54 0.51 35.08 -29.00
C CYS A 54 1.39 33.83 -28.99
N SER A 55 0.80 32.68 -29.28
CA SER A 55 1.52 31.65 -30.01
C SER A 55 1.96 32.36 -31.27
N GLY A 56 3.09 33.05 -31.17
CA GLY A 56 3.85 33.48 -32.31
C GLY A 56 4.22 32.16 -32.96
N SER A 57 3.36 31.70 -33.88
CA SER A 57 3.87 31.01 -35.05
C SER A 57 5.09 31.81 -35.43
N VAL A 58 6.26 31.17 -35.39
CA VAL A 58 7.48 31.72 -35.95
C VAL A 58 7.10 32.03 -37.39
N LEU A 59 6.61 33.24 -37.63
CA LEU A 59 6.47 33.77 -38.96
C LEU A 59 7.90 33.70 -39.44
N GLU A 60 8.13 32.83 -40.41
CA GLU A 60 9.31 32.85 -41.24
C GLU A 60 9.33 34.22 -41.92
N GLU A 61 9.69 35.25 -41.17
CA GLU A 61 10.13 36.49 -41.75
C GLU A 61 11.38 36.10 -42.53
N ASP A 62 11.25 36.16 -43.86
CA ASP A 62 12.34 35.96 -44.79
C ASP A 62 13.53 36.77 -44.25
N PRO A 63 14.65 36.14 -43.80
CA PRO A 63 15.77 36.89 -43.23
C PRO A 63 16.38 37.86 -44.26
N TYR A 64 16.10 37.65 -45.56
CA TYR A 64 16.50 38.54 -46.63
C TYR A 64 15.60 39.78 -46.77
N SER A 65 14.41 39.81 -46.17
CA SER A 65 13.47 40.94 -46.23
C SER A 65 14.05 42.23 -45.64
N LEU A 66 14.83 42.12 -44.56
CA LEU A 66 15.43 43.26 -43.87
C LEU A 66 16.44 44.00 -44.75
N ILE A 67 17.26 43.27 -45.51
CA ILE A 67 18.31 43.85 -46.35
C ILE A 67 17.76 44.26 -47.73
N ARG A 68 16.77 43.53 -48.27
CA ARG A 68 16.16 43.82 -49.58
C ARG A 68 15.45 45.18 -49.63
N GLY A 69 15.03 45.71 -48.48
CA GLY A 69 14.40 47.04 -48.36
C GLY A 69 15.39 48.21 -48.26
N MET A 70 16.70 47.97 -48.15
CA MET A 70 17.70 49.02 -47.97
C MET A 70 18.09 49.65 -49.32
N GLN A 71 17.64 50.88 -49.56
CA GLN A 71 17.91 51.59 -50.82
C GLN A 71 19.42 51.84 -50.99
N GLY A 72 19.96 51.43 -52.14
CA GLY A 72 21.38 51.60 -52.47
C GLY A 72 22.33 50.59 -51.81
N TYR A 73 21.82 49.61 -51.07
CA TYR A 73 22.63 48.54 -50.50
C TYR A 73 22.78 47.36 -51.47
N GLU A 74 24.01 46.97 -51.77
CA GLU A 74 24.31 45.76 -52.56
C GLU A 74 24.62 44.59 -51.63
N VAL A 75 23.81 43.53 -51.70
CA VAL A 75 23.99 42.33 -50.88
C VAL A 75 25.28 41.62 -51.26
N THR A 76 26.18 41.45 -50.31
CA THR A 76 27.43 40.73 -50.51
C THR A 76 27.28 39.23 -50.20
N PRO A 77 28.19 38.37 -50.71
CA PRO A 77 28.22 36.97 -50.32
C PRO A 77 28.37 36.75 -48.80
N ALA A 78 29.07 37.65 -48.10
CA ALA A 78 29.22 37.60 -46.65
C ALA A 78 27.89 37.81 -45.92
N ASP A 79 27.05 38.72 -46.42
CA ASP A 79 25.72 39.00 -45.85
C ASP A 79 24.80 37.77 -45.93
N LEU A 80 24.84 37.04 -47.04
CA LEU A 80 24.07 35.81 -47.21
C LEU A 80 24.49 34.73 -46.20
N VAL A 81 25.79 34.59 -45.95
CA VAL A 81 26.32 33.64 -44.95
C VAL A 81 25.90 34.06 -43.55
N PHE A 82 25.98 35.36 -43.23
CA PHE A 82 25.54 35.89 -41.94
C PHE A 82 24.04 35.64 -41.71
N LEU A 83 23.19 35.98 -42.66
CA LEU A 83 21.73 35.78 -42.55
C LEU A 83 21.36 34.30 -42.40
N LYS A 84 22.04 33.42 -43.15
CA LYS A 84 21.85 31.97 -43.01
C LYS A 84 22.21 31.49 -41.61
N ARG A 85 23.36 31.92 -41.08
CA ARG A 85 23.80 31.57 -39.71
C ARG A 85 22.85 32.12 -38.66
N ALA A 86 22.44 33.38 -38.78
CA ALA A 86 21.50 34.01 -37.86
C ALA A 86 20.14 33.29 -37.82
N ARG A 87 19.64 32.84 -38.98
CA ARG A 87 18.42 32.01 -39.04
C ARG A 87 18.62 30.65 -38.35
N GLN A 88 19.73 29.97 -38.64
CA GLN A 88 20.05 28.68 -38.02
C GLN A 88 20.19 28.80 -36.50
N GLU A 89 20.87 29.83 -36.01
CA GLU A 89 21.05 30.08 -34.59
C GLU A 89 19.72 30.37 -33.89
N ARG A 90 18.82 31.16 -34.50
CA ARG A 90 17.46 31.35 -33.98
C ARG A 90 16.67 30.04 -33.89
N GLN A 91 16.76 29.20 -34.92
CA GLN A 91 16.09 27.89 -34.94
C GLN A 91 16.66 26.96 -33.86
N ILE A 92 17.98 26.90 -33.70
CA ILE A 92 18.64 26.11 -32.66
C ILE A 92 18.18 26.58 -31.27
N ASN A 93 18.20 27.89 -31.02
CA ASN A 93 17.78 28.45 -29.74
C ASN A 93 16.29 28.20 -29.44
N ALA A 94 15.42 28.25 -30.46
CA ALA A 94 14.00 27.92 -30.30
C ALA A 94 13.81 26.44 -29.93
N LEU A 95 14.44 25.54 -30.67
CA LEU A 95 14.35 24.10 -30.43
C LEU A 95 14.95 23.71 -29.07
N GLN A 96 16.03 24.35 -28.64
CA GLN A 96 16.60 24.11 -27.30
C GLN A 96 15.62 24.51 -26.19
N ARG A 97 14.95 25.66 -26.31
CA ARG A 97 13.94 26.10 -25.34
C ARG A 97 12.73 25.16 -25.31
N GLU A 98 12.26 24.72 -26.48
CA GLU A 98 11.17 23.74 -26.58
C GLU A 98 11.57 22.41 -25.93
N LEU A 99 12.79 21.94 -26.18
CA LEU A 99 13.30 20.72 -25.56
C LEU A 99 13.35 20.84 -24.03
N ASP A 100 13.86 21.95 -23.51
CA ASP A 100 13.94 22.19 -22.06
C ASP A 100 12.55 22.22 -21.41
N GLU A 101 11.58 22.87 -22.06
CA GLU A 101 10.20 22.94 -21.59
C GLU A 101 9.53 21.56 -21.62
N LEU A 102 9.69 20.80 -22.71
CA LEU A 102 9.16 19.43 -22.80
C LEU A 102 9.78 18.50 -21.76
N LEU A 103 11.09 18.62 -21.50
CA LEU A 103 11.77 17.85 -20.45
C LEU A 103 11.28 18.23 -19.05
N ARG A 104 10.99 19.51 -18.82
CA ARG A 104 10.39 19.98 -17.56
C ARG A 104 8.97 19.43 -17.40
N GLN A 105 8.14 19.53 -18.43
CA GLN A 105 6.78 19.01 -18.44
C GLN A 105 6.76 17.50 -18.19
N ARG A 106 7.61 16.74 -18.86
CA ARG A 106 7.74 15.28 -18.65
C ARG A 106 8.09 14.95 -17.20
N ARG A 107 9.05 15.65 -16.60
CA ARG A 107 9.43 15.45 -15.18
C ARG A 107 8.25 15.71 -14.25
N ASN A 108 7.52 16.80 -14.48
CA ASN A 108 6.34 17.13 -13.68
C ASN A 108 5.22 16.08 -13.81
N GLN A 109 4.97 15.59 -15.03
CA GLN A 109 3.99 14.54 -15.29
C GLN A 109 4.39 13.21 -14.64
N MET A 110 5.68 12.86 -14.69
CA MET A 110 6.21 11.68 -14.02
C MET A 110 6.02 11.77 -12.50
N LEU A 111 6.38 12.90 -11.90
CA LEU A 111 6.17 13.12 -10.47
C LEU A 111 4.68 13.05 -10.08
N ALA A 112 3.80 13.67 -10.87
CA ALA A 112 2.36 13.62 -10.63
C ALA A 112 1.80 12.20 -10.74
N ARG A 113 2.28 11.41 -11.72
CA ARG A 113 1.93 9.99 -11.85
C ARG A 113 2.40 9.20 -10.64
N ASP A 114 3.64 9.38 -10.20
CA ASP A 114 4.22 8.63 -9.09
C ASP A 114 3.49 8.93 -7.78
N LEU A 115 3.13 10.19 -7.53
CA LEU A 115 2.30 10.59 -6.38
C LEU A 115 0.89 9.95 -6.45
N SER A 116 0.29 9.92 -7.64
CA SER A 116 -1.02 9.28 -7.85
C SER A 116 -0.96 7.77 -7.63
N LEU A 117 0.10 7.10 -8.11
CA LEU A 117 0.34 5.67 -7.86
C LEU A 117 0.50 5.39 -6.37
N ALA A 118 1.34 6.15 -5.66
CA ALA A 118 1.53 6.01 -4.22
C ALA A 118 0.22 6.24 -3.44
N SER A 119 -0.59 7.24 -3.85
CA SER A 119 -1.90 7.46 -3.26
C SER A 119 -2.85 6.28 -3.49
N ARG A 120 -2.84 5.70 -4.69
CA ARG A 120 -3.67 4.55 -5.03
C ARG A 120 -3.25 3.31 -4.26
N GLU A 121 -1.95 3.05 -4.17
CA GLU A 121 -1.40 1.93 -3.39
C GLU A 121 -1.81 2.05 -1.92
N LYS A 122 -1.71 3.24 -1.34
CA LYS A 122 -2.18 3.50 0.02
C LYS A 122 -3.68 3.22 0.18
N ILE A 123 -4.51 3.72 -0.73
CA ILE A 123 -5.95 3.46 -0.67
C ILE A 123 -6.24 1.96 -0.79
N GLN A 124 -5.51 1.24 -1.65
CA GLN A 124 -5.69 -0.19 -1.80
C GLN A 124 -5.30 -0.94 -0.51
N THR A 125 -4.18 -0.59 0.11
CA THR A 125 -3.80 -1.21 1.39
C THR A 125 -4.81 -0.91 2.49
N ASP A 126 -5.30 0.33 2.57
CA ASP A 126 -6.33 0.71 3.55
C ASP A 126 -7.65 -0.06 3.31
N LEU A 127 -8.00 -0.31 2.05
CA LEU A 127 -9.18 -1.12 1.69
C LEU A 127 -8.99 -2.60 1.96
N ASP A 128 -7.79 -3.15 1.77
CA ASP A 128 -7.48 -4.54 2.06
C ASP A 128 -7.50 -4.82 3.59
N GLU A 129 -7.26 -3.80 4.43
CA GLU A 129 -7.42 -3.87 5.89
C GLU A 129 -8.89 -3.81 6.34
N ILE A 130 -9.78 -3.23 5.52
CA ILE A 130 -11.20 -3.13 5.84
C ILE A 130 -11.89 -4.46 5.54
N LEU A 131 -12.61 -4.98 6.54
CA LEU A 131 -13.43 -6.18 6.38
C LEU A 131 -14.48 -5.99 5.30
N SER A 132 -14.78 -7.06 4.57
CA SER A 132 -15.87 -7.00 3.59
C SER A 132 -17.21 -6.71 4.28
N CYS A 133 -18.15 -6.13 3.55
CA CYS A 133 -19.50 -5.88 4.08
C CYS A 133 -20.16 -7.17 4.59
N GLU A 134 -19.95 -8.28 3.87
CA GLU A 134 -20.46 -9.59 4.28
C GLU A 134 -19.84 -10.07 5.58
N GLN A 135 -18.51 -9.99 5.73
CA GLN A 135 -17.80 -10.35 6.95
C GLN A 135 -18.27 -9.50 8.14
N THR A 136 -18.48 -8.20 7.92
CA THR A 136 -18.95 -7.28 8.95
C THR A 136 -20.36 -7.63 9.42
N VAL A 137 -21.26 -7.98 8.50
CA VAL A 137 -22.62 -8.44 8.82
C VAL A 137 -22.61 -9.77 9.57
N GLN A 138 -21.81 -10.75 9.11
CA GLN A 138 -21.66 -12.04 9.77
C GLN A 138 -21.14 -11.89 11.20
N MET A 139 -20.12 -11.06 11.42
CA MET A 139 -19.63 -10.75 12.76
C MET A 139 -20.72 -10.13 13.64
N GLY A 140 -21.51 -9.21 13.07
CA GLY A 140 -22.62 -8.61 13.79
C GLY A 140 -23.70 -9.61 14.18
N GLN A 141 -24.02 -10.56 13.29
CA GLN A 141 -24.95 -11.66 13.58
C GLN A 141 -24.44 -12.52 14.74
N VAL A 142 -23.19 -12.97 14.66
CA VAL A 142 -22.56 -13.77 15.72
C VAL A 142 -22.57 -13.03 17.06
N PHE A 143 -22.27 -11.72 17.04
CA PHE A 143 -22.29 -10.90 18.24
C PHE A 143 -23.70 -10.79 18.86
N LEU A 144 -24.72 -10.48 18.04
CA LEU A 144 -26.09 -10.33 18.53
C LEU A 144 -26.70 -11.65 18.98
N SER A 145 -26.31 -12.79 18.39
CA SER A 145 -26.74 -14.13 18.81
C SER A 145 -26.31 -14.49 20.25
N ARG A 146 -25.45 -13.69 20.89
CA ARG A 146 -25.16 -13.82 22.33
C ARG A 146 -26.32 -13.36 23.22
N LYS A 147 -27.16 -12.43 22.72
CA LYS A 147 -28.27 -11.81 23.48
C LYS A 147 -29.65 -12.09 22.88
N LEU A 148 -29.72 -12.30 21.56
CA LEU A 148 -30.94 -12.52 20.80
C LEU A 148 -31.02 -13.98 20.31
N SER A 149 -32.24 -14.44 20.02
CA SER A 149 -32.44 -15.75 19.40
C SER A 149 -32.07 -15.76 17.91
N SER A 150 -31.75 -16.93 17.35
CA SER A 150 -31.39 -17.07 15.92
C SER A 150 -32.45 -16.47 15.00
N THR A 151 -33.73 -16.71 15.29
CA THR A 151 -34.85 -16.20 14.49
C THR A 151 -34.96 -14.69 14.53
N GLU A 152 -34.66 -14.06 15.67
CA GLU A 152 -34.64 -12.59 15.78
C GLU A 152 -33.48 -11.99 14.99
N VAL A 153 -32.30 -12.62 15.02
CA VAL A 153 -31.13 -12.15 14.28
C VAL A 153 -31.32 -12.31 12.77
N GLU A 154 -31.87 -13.44 12.33
CA GLU A 154 -32.14 -13.74 10.90
C GLU A 154 -33.21 -12.84 10.29
N ALA A 155 -34.14 -12.31 11.10
CA ALA A 155 -35.17 -11.39 10.63
C ALA A 155 -34.66 -9.97 10.35
N LEU A 156 -33.46 -9.62 10.82
CA LEU A 156 -32.87 -8.30 10.64
C LEU A 156 -32.16 -8.17 9.30
N ASP A 157 -32.44 -7.08 8.58
CA ASP A 157 -31.60 -6.68 7.45
C ASP A 157 -30.23 -6.17 7.93
N SER A 158 -29.24 -6.18 7.05
CA SER A 158 -27.86 -5.80 7.36
C SER A 158 -27.73 -4.43 8.04
N LYS A 159 -28.54 -3.45 7.66
CA LYS A 159 -28.46 -2.10 8.24
C LYS A 159 -29.05 -2.08 9.65
N SER A 160 -30.22 -2.71 9.84
CA SER A 160 -30.86 -2.80 11.15
C SER A 160 -30.04 -3.63 12.14
N LEU A 161 -29.39 -4.69 11.65
CA LEU A 161 -28.48 -5.52 12.44
C LEU A 161 -27.30 -4.70 12.98
N LEU A 162 -26.58 -4.01 12.09
CA LEU A 162 -25.41 -3.20 12.50
C LEU A 162 -25.81 -2.02 13.40
N ALA A 163 -27.01 -1.45 13.20
CA ALA A 163 -27.52 -0.36 14.04
C ALA A 163 -27.82 -0.78 15.49
N GLN A 164 -28.10 -2.06 15.74
CA GLN A 164 -28.33 -2.56 17.10
C GLN A 164 -27.04 -2.77 17.89
N ILE A 165 -25.91 -2.87 17.21
CA ILE A 165 -24.61 -3.09 17.86
C ILE A 165 -24.08 -1.75 18.36
N LYS A 166 -24.07 -1.57 19.68
CA LYS A 166 -23.50 -0.38 20.32
C LYS A 166 -22.06 -0.65 20.72
N THR A 167 -21.21 0.38 20.59
CA THR A 167 -19.80 0.31 21.01
C THR A 167 -19.64 -0.08 22.47
N ALA A 168 -20.54 0.38 23.35
CA ALA A 168 -20.51 0.04 24.77
C ALA A 168 -20.74 -1.46 25.02
N ASP A 169 -21.68 -2.08 24.29
CA ASP A 169 -21.94 -3.52 24.40
C ASP A 169 -20.73 -4.34 23.91
N VAL A 170 -20.08 -3.90 22.84
CA VAL A 170 -18.87 -4.54 22.31
C VAL A 170 -17.72 -4.42 23.30
N GLN A 171 -17.50 -3.22 23.87
CA GLN A 171 -16.45 -2.98 24.84
C GLN A 171 -16.63 -3.85 26.09
N GLN A 172 -17.86 -3.94 26.60
CA GLN A 172 -18.19 -4.81 27.72
C GLN A 172 -17.89 -6.29 27.40
N ALA A 173 -18.34 -6.78 26.24
CA ALA A 173 -18.07 -8.16 25.84
C ALA A 173 -16.57 -8.45 25.72
N VAL A 174 -15.77 -7.49 25.23
CA VAL A 174 -14.31 -7.63 25.18
C VAL A 174 -13.69 -7.73 26.57
N GLU A 175 -14.15 -6.91 27.52
CA GLU A 175 -13.68 -6.94 28.91
C GLU A 175 -14.04 -8.24 29.62
N GLU A 176 -15.25 -8.75 29.40
CA GLU A 176 -15.72 -10.04 29.92
C GLU A 176 -14.86 -11.20 29.41
N GLU A 177 -14.64 -11.27 28.09
CA GLU A 177 -13.81 -12.30 27.46
C GLU A 177 -12.35 -12.21 27.94
N GLN A 178 -11.80 -11.00 28.04
CA GLN A 178 -10.43 -10.79 28.51
C GLN A 178 -10.28 -11.25 29.97
N ALA A 179 -11.27 -11.00 30.82
CA ALA A 179 -11.29 -11.48 32.19
C ALA A 179 -11.37 -13.01 32.27
N GLU A 180 -12.17 -13.64 31.41
CA GLU A 180 -12.27 -15.10 31.32
C GLU A 180 -10.95 -15.74 30.86
N ILE A 181 -10.31 -15.18 29.83
CA ILE A 181 -8.99 -15.62 29.35
C ILE A 181 -7.98 -15.58 30.50
N THR A 182 -7.87 -14.45 31.20
CA THR A 182 -6.95 -14.31 32.34
C THR A 182 -7.28 -15.30 33.47
N ALA A 183 -8.56 -15.57 33.73
CA ALA A 183 -8.95 -16.58 34.72
C ALA A 183 -8.51 -17.99 34.30
N LEU A 184 -8.65 -18.34 33.03
CA LEU A 184 -8.22 -19.64 32.47
C LEU A 184 -6.70 -19.78 32.48
N GLU A 185 -5.95 -18.76 32.06
CA GLU A 185 -4.49 -18.74 32.12
C GLU A 185 -3.98 -18.99 33.54
N ASN A 186 -4.59 -18.32 34.53
CA ASN A 186 -4.26 -18.53 35.94
C ASN A 186 -4.58 -19.96 36.42
N ARG A 187 -5.66 -20.57 35.93
CA ARG A 187 -6.00 -21.96 36.26
C ARG A 187 -4.99 -22.93 35.66
N VAL A 188 -4.56 -22.69 34.43
CA VAL A 188 -3.53 -23.50 33.74
C VAL A 188 -2.20 -23.39 34.48
N ALA A 189 -1.76 -22.18 34.85
CA ALA A 189 -0.53 -21.97 35.60
C ALA A 189 -0.54 -22.76 36.93
N ARG A 190 -1.62 -22.66 37.71
CA ARG A 190 -1.77 -23.43 38.96
C ARG A 190 -1.76 -24.93 38.74
N ALA A 191 -2.40 -25.41 37.67
CA ALA A 191 -2.41 -26.85 37.35
C ALA A 191 -1.01 -27.36 37.00
N LEU A 192 -0.21 -26.57 36.29
CA LEU A 192 1.18 -26.89 35.95
C LEU A 192 2.06 -26.94 37.21
N GLU A 193 1.95 -25.96 38.11
CA GLU A 193 2.69 -25.96 39.38
C GLU A 193 2.36 -27.19 40.24
N LEU A 194 1.08 -27.56 40.33
CA LEU A 194 0.65 -28.74 41.09
C LEU A 194 1.19 -30.03 40.47
N ARG A 195 1.22 -30.12 39.14
CA ARG A 195 1.80 -31.25 38.41
C ARG A 195 3.29 -31.36 38.68
N GLU A 196 4.04 -30.27 38.53
CA GLU A 196 5.48 -30.26 38.79
C GLU A 196 5.79 -30.65 40.24
N ARG A 197 5.05 -30.11 41.21
CA ARG A 197 5.18 -30.47 42.62
C ARG A 197 4.83 -31.94 42.90
N GLY A 198 3.90 -32.50 42.13
CA GLY A 198 3.57 -33.93 42.14
C GLY A 198 4.75 -34.78 41.65
N GLU A 199 5.32 -34.41 40.50
CA GLU A 199 6.46 -35.09 39.89
C GLU A 199 7.72 -35.02 40.77
N GLN A 200 8.00 -33.86 41.36
CA GLN A 200 9.10 -33.68 42.31
C GLN A 200 8.95 -34.61 43.53
N ARG A 201 7.74 -34.69 44.12
CA ARG A 201 7.47 -35.59 45.24
C ARG A 201 7.61 -37.06 44.85
N GLN A 202 7.12 -37.43 43.68
CA GLN A 202 7.24 -38.80 43.17
C GLN A 202 8.71 -39.18 42.97
N GLN A 203 9.50 -38.30 42.36
CA GLN A 203 10.94 -38.50 42.17
C GLN A 203 11.68 -38.64 43.51
N GLU A 204 11.30 -37.86 44.52
CA GLU A 204 11.88 -37.96 45.86
C GLU A 204 11.59 -39.32 46.52
N ILE A 205 10.35 -39.83 46.40
CA ILE A 205 9.96 -41.15 46.88
C ILE A 205 10.78 -42.24 46.17
N GLU A 206 10.90 -42.17 44.85
CA GLU A 206 11.69 -43.13 44.07
C GLU A 206 13.18 -43.11 44.45
N ASN A 207 13.75 -41.92 44.66
CA ASN A 207 15.12 -41.77 45.15
C ASN A 207 15.32 -42.42 46.52
N ARG A 208 14.41 -42.20 47.47
CA ARG A 208 14.45 -42.82 48.81
C ARG A 208 14.33 -44.34 48.72
N ASN A 209 13.41 -44.85 47.90
CA ASN A 209 13.22 -46.28 47.70
C ASN A 209 14.48 -46.94 47.11
N ARG A 210 15.11 -46.32 46.10
CA ARG A 210 16.40 -46.78 45.56
C ARG A 210 17.47 -46.84 46.66
N ALA A 211 17.61 -45.80 47.46
CA ALA A 211 18.61 -45.77 48.54
C ALA A 211 18.36 -46.87 49.60
N ILE A 212 17.10 -47.14 49.96
CA ILE A 212 16.73 -48.22 50.88
C ILE A 212 17.10 -49.59 50.27
N LEU A 213 16.78 -49.81 48.99
CA LEU A 213 17.13 -51.05 48.29
C LEU A 213 18.65 -51.25 48.26
N THR A 214 19.43 -50.22 47.93
CA THR A 214 20.90 -50.30 47.96
C THR A 214 21.42 -50.65 49.35
N LYS A 215 20.91 -50.00 50.41
CA LYS A 215 21.28 -50.32 51.79
C LYS A 215 20.92 -51.76 52.18
N LYS A 216 19.76 -52.27 51.76
CA LYS A 216 19.36 -53.67 51.96
C LYS A 216 20.31 -54.63 51.26
N VAL A 217 20.70 -54.36 50.01
CA VAL A 217 21.66 -55.21 49.27
C VAL A 217 23.01 -55.24 49.98
N LEU A 218 23.53 -54.09 50.41
CA LEU A 218 24.78 -54.02 51.17
C LEU A 218 24.70 -54.78 52.49
N PHE A 219 23.59 -54.65 53.21
CA PHE A 219 23.36 -55.37 54.47
C PHE A 219 23.36 -56.89 54.27
N VAL A 220 22.70 -57.39 53.22
CA VAL A 220 22.70 -58.82 52.88
C VAL A 220 24.10 -59.30 52.47
N GLN A 221 24.86 -58.51 51.73
CA GLN A 221 26.26 -58.83 51.38
C GLN A 221 27.18 -58.89 52.61
N HIS A 222 26.99 -58.00 53.59
CA HIS A 222 27.76 -58.00 54.84
C HIS A 222 27.32 -59.10 55.83
N LEU A 223 26.12 -59.64 55.70
CA LEU A 223 25.62 -60.77 56.51
C LEU A 223 25.98 -62.15 55.93
N SER A 224 26.70 -62.20 54.80
CA SER A 224 27.23 -63.44 54.25
C SER A 224 28.76 -63.55 54.41
N PRO A 225 29.32 -63.57 55.64
CA PRO A 225 30.65 -64.13 55.84
C PRO A 225 30.56 -65.65 56.02
N CYS A 226 31.30 -66.37 55.16
CA CYS A 226 31.68 -67.78 55.26
C CYS A 226 30.61 -68.85 54.95
N SER A 227 30.71 -69.39 53.74
CA SER A 227 30.48 -70.82 53.47
C SER A 227 31.77 -71.39 52.87
N VAL A 228 32.70 -71.80 53.73
CA VAL A 228 33.79 -72.76 53.46
C VAL A 228 33.76 -73.77 54.59
#